data_AF-A0A7J4U1X3-F1
#
_entry.id   AF-A0A7J4U1X3-F1
#
_cell.length_a   1.000
_cell.length_b   1.000
_cell.length_c   1.000
_cell.angle_alpha   90.00
_cell.angle_beta   90.00
_cell.angle_gamma   90.00
#
_symmetry.space_group_name_H-M   'P 1'
#
loop_
_entity.id
_entity.type
_entity.pdbx_description
1 polymer ?
#
loop_
_entity_poly.entity_id
_entity_poly.type
_entity_poly.pdbx_seq_one_letter_code
_entity_poly.pdbx_strand_id
1 'polypeptide(L)'
;NKRLVLPRRRIEEELKRLYHTLTNEVDVFRVPSLEREQRDFSRFFELQAMHRAKVVSDAHRQQYVELLQVQREEVKKIRTLEKDRKKAHNDLLKEEPGLKEVRVRSGSVGEYDQRANRISAMLKERRKDRKRLSREVGRLEAFLKGGPKHGGGRRQDGPRGGGRGGPRRPRVDVKEVRERAQSGGTLSLSDLGALLDQGGLPGAKKDDQPSKRHRHKTERQAASRRRTDLKQRRGKRGKGPRSPRE
;
A
#
# COMPACT_ATOMS: atom_id res chain seq x y z
N ASN A 1 12.34 8.14 -43.44
CA ASN A 1 13.76 8.02 -43.01
C ASN A 1 14.71 7.38 -44.03
N LYS A 2 14.38 7.27 -45.33
CA LYS A 2 15.27 6.65 -46.34
C LYS A 2 16.42 7.55 -46.85
N ARG A 3 16.51 8.81 -46.39
CA ARG A 3 17.46 9.83 -46.90
C ARG A 3 18.67 10.13 -45.98
N LEU A 4 18.75 9.54 -44.79
CA LEU A 4 19.83 9.82 -43.82
C LEU A 4 20.89 8.73 -43.87
N VAL A 5 21.82 8.83 -44.82
CA VAL A 5 22.87 7.83 -45.03
C VAL A 5 24.13 8.12 -44.18
N LEU A 6 24.34 9.38 -43.79
CA LEU A 6 25.58 9.81 -43.15
C LEU A 6 25.44 10.03 -41.63
N PRO A 7 26.47 9.68 -40.83
CA PRO A 7 26.58 10.09 -39.44
C PRO A 7 26.66 11.62 -39.29
N ARG A 8 26.18 12.18 -38.17
CA ARG A 8 26.15 13.63 -37.93
C ARG A 8 27.51 14.31 -38.12
N ARG A 9 28.57 13.72 -37.56
CA ARG A 9 29.96 14.22 -37.67
C ARG A 9 30.42 14.34 -39.13
N ARG A 10 30.10 13.33 -39.95
CA ARG A 10 30.47 13.32 -41.38
C ARG A 10 29.70 14.38 -42.17
N ILE A 11 28.45 14.67 -41.80
CA ILE A 11 27.68 15.77 -42.40
C ILE A 11 28.31 17.11 -42.04
N GLU A 12 28.68 17.32 -40.77
CA GLU A 12 29.34 18.55 -40.30
C GLU A 12 30.69 18.78 -40.99
N GLU A 13 31.49 17.74 -41.19
CA GLU A 13 32.78 17.81 -41.90
C GLU A 13 32.59 18.17 -43.37
N GLU A 14 31.65 17.53 -44.07
CA GLU A 14 31.36 17.83 -45.48
C GLU A 14 30.76 19.23 -45.66
N LEU A 15 29.91 19.68 -44.73
CA LEU A 15 29.40 21.06 -44.70
C LEU A 15 30.55 22.06 -44.57
N LYS A 16 31.50 21.83 -43.66
CA LYS A 16 32.69 22.69 -43.51
C LYS A 16 33.53 22.69 -44.79
N ARG A 17 33.81 21.52 -45.37
CA ARG A 17 34.60 21.39 -46.60
C ARG A 17 33.99 22.17 -47.76
N LEU A 18 32.69 21.99 -48.01
CA LEU A 18 32.00 22.69 -49.08
C LEU A 18 31.89 24.18 -48.81
N TYR A 19 31.61 24.59 -47.57
CA TYR A 19 31.59 26.00 -47.19
C TYR A 19 32.92 26.68 -47.53
N HIS A 20 34.05 26.11 -47.09
CA HIS A 20 35.37 26.67 -47.43
C HIS A 20 35.58 26.66 -48.95
N THR A 21 35.22 25.59 -49.65
CA THR A 21 35.37 25.53 -51.12
C THR A 21 34.60 26.63 -51.84
N LEU A 22 33.42 27.00 -51.33
CA LEU A 22 32.54 28.02 -51.92
C LEU A 22 32.88 29.46 -51.47
N THR A 23 33.45 29.64 -50.27
CA THR A 23 33.73 30.97 -49.70
C THR A 23 35.20 31.37 -49.73
N ASN A 24 36.11 30.47 -50.14
CA ASN A 24 37.52 30.82 -50.28
C ASN A 24 37.71 31.86 -51.40
N GLU A 25 38.74 32.69 -51.26
CA GLU A 25 39.14 33.64 -52.28
C GLU A 25 39.44 32.90 -53.60
N VAL A 26 38.71 33.27 -54.65
CA VAL A 26 38.83 32.63 -55.96
C VAL A 26 40.02 33.24 -56.68
N ASP A 27 41.07 32.44 -56.87
CA ASP A 27 42.19 32.80 -57.72
C ASP A 27 41.69 32.97 -59.17
N VAL A 28 42.08 34.06 -59.83
CA VAL A 28 41.61 34.47 -61.17
C VAL A 28 41.84 33.36 -62.22
N PHE A 29 42.83 32.49 -61.99
CA PHE A 29 43.16 31.37 -62.87
C PHE A 29 42.51 30.03 -62.48
N ARG A 30 41.77 29.97 -61.36
CA ARG A 30 41.10 28.76 -60.83
C ARG A 30 39.62 28.99 -60.52
N VAL A 31 38.95 29.79 -61.33
CA VAL A 31 37.50 30.02 -61.21
C VAL A 31 36.76 28.71 -61.54
N PRO A 32 35.98 28.14 -60.61
CA PRO A 32 35.12 27.00 -60.89
C PRO A 32 34.10 27.35 -61.99
N SER A 33 33.67 26.36 -62.78
CA SER A 33 32.55 26.60 -63.69
C SER A 33 31.26 26.82 -62.91
N LEU A 34 30.36 27.64 -63.45
CA LEU A 34 29.05 27.91 -62.85
C LEU A 34 28.27 26.61 -62.57
N GLU A 35 28.35 25.62 -63.46
CA GLU A 35 27.71 24.31 -63.24
C GLU A 35 28.26 23.58 -62.02
N ARG A 36 29.57 23.70 -61.75
CA ARG A 36 30.21 23.07 -60.60
C ARG A 36 29.78 23.74 -59.31
N GLU A 37 29.74 25.07 -59.28
CA GLU A 37 29.22 25.82 -58.13
C GLU A 37 27.76 25.49 -57.86
N GLN A 38 26.91 25.44 -58.90
CA GLN A 38 25.50 25.06 -58.74
C GLN A 38 25.34 23.66 -58.13
N ARG A 39 26.18 22.69 -58.53
CA ARG A 39 26.19 21.34 -57.94
C ARG A 39 26.64 21.38 -56.48
N ASP A 40 27.70 22.14 -56.17
CA ASP A 40 28.24 22.27 -54.82
C ASP A 40 27.25 22.98 -53.87
N PHE A 41 26.55 24.02 -54.34
CA PHE A 41 25.47 24.68 -53.60
C PHE A 41 24.26 23.76 -53.39
N SER A 42 23.81 23.04 -54.44
CA SER A 42 22.73 22.06 -54.30
C SER A 42 23.06 21.03 -53.23
N ARG A 43 24.28 20.47 -53.29
CA ARG A 43 24.79 19.51 -52.31
C ARG A 43 24.87 20.11 -50.90
N PHE A 44 25.28 21.36 -50.77
CA PHE A 44 25.35 22.04 -49.48
C PHE A 44 23.97 22.20 -48.83
N PHE A 45 22.95 22.62 -49.58
CA PHE A 45 21.57 22.73 -49.07
C PHE A 45 20.98 21.36 -48.72
N GLU A 46 21.29 20.33 -49.51
CA GLU A 46 20.92 18.95 -49.16
C GLU A 46 21.54 18.51 -47.83
N LEU A 47 22.83 18.80 -47.61
CA LEU A 47 23.51 18.49 -46.36
C LEU A 47 22.94 19.28 -45.18
N GLN A 48 22.55 20.54 -45.36
CA GLN A 48 21.86 21.32 -44.31
C GLN A 48 20.51 20.70 -43.93
N ALA A 49 19.71 20.32 -44.92
CA ALA A 49 18.44 19.62 -44.69
C ALA A 49 18.67 18.27 -43.98
N MET A 50 19.70 17.52 -44.41
CA MET A 50 20.11 16.27 -43.80
C MET A 50 20.54 16.46 -42.34
N HIS A 51 21.33 17.50 -42.04
CA HIS A 51 21.79 17.81 -40.70
C HIS A 51 20.61 18.06 -39.75
N ARG A 52 19.65 18.91 -40.15
CA ARG A 52 18.45 19.20 -39.35
C ARG A 52 17.67 17.94 -39.02
N ALA A 53 17.41 17.10 -40.03
CA ALA A 53 16.71 15.83 -39.82
C ALA A 53 17.52 14.84 -38.97
N LYS A 54 18.85 14.85 -39.09
CA LYS A 54 19.73 13.97 -38.31
C LYS A 54 19.76 14.34 -36.82
N VAL A 55 19.77 15.63 -36.49
CA VAL A 55 19.69 16.11 -35.09
C VAL A 55 18.42 15.59 -34.40
N VAL A 56 17.27 15.72 -35.06
CA VAL A 56 16.00 15.22 -34.53
C VAL A 56 16.03 13.69 -34.37
N SER A 57 16.55 12.98 -35.38
CA SER A 57 16.71 11.53 -35.30
C SER A 57 17.63 11.08 -34.17
N ASP A 58 18.72 11.81 -33.91
CA ASP A 58 19.67 11.47 -32.85
C ASP A 58 19.06 11.72 -31.46
N ALA A 59 18.24 12.77 -31.29
CA ALA A 59 17.49 13.02 -30.06
C ALA A 59 16.49 11.89 -29.76
N HIS A 60 15.71 11.46 -30.76
CA HIS A 60 14.81 10.31 -30.59
C HIS A 60 15.57 9.00 -30.31
N ARG A 61 16.75 8.82 -30.91
CA ARG A 61 17.60 7.66 -30.61
C ARG A 61 18.09 7.67 -29.17
N GLN A 62 18.47 8.84 -28.63
CA GLN A 62 18.87 8.97 -27.22
C GLN A 62 17.71 8.61 -26.29
N GLN A 63 16.53 9.19 -26.51
CA GLN A 63 15.32 8.87 -25.75
C GLN A 63 14.99 7.37 -25.80
N TYR A 64 15.12 6.75 -26.99
CA TYR A 64 14.92 5.31 -27.14
C TYR A 64 15.92 4.48 -26.33
N VAL A 65 17.20 4.88 -26.30
CA VAL A 65 18.23 4.21 -25.51
C VAL A 65 17.94 4.32 -24.01
N GLU A 66 17.52 5.49 -23.53
CA GLU A 66 17.13 5.71 -22.14
C GLU A 66 15.94 4.82 -21.75
N LEU A 67 14.89 4.80 -22.58
CA LEU A 67 13.73 3.94 -22.37
C LEU A 67 14.10 2.45 -22.35
N LEU A 68 15.03 2.01 -23.21
CA LEU A 68 15.54 0.64 -23.18
C LEU A 68 16.30 0.32 -21.90
N GLN A 69 17.04 1.27 -21.32
CA GLN A 69 17.71 1.08 -20.04
C GLN A 69 16.69 0.90 -18.91
N VAL A 70 15.68 1.78 -18.85
CA VAL A 70 14.58 1.69 -17.89
C VAL A 70 13.85 0.35 -18.03
N GLN A 71 13.49 -0.06 -19.24
CA GLN A 71 12.84 -1.35 -19.50
C GLN A 71 13.70 -2.52 -19.01
N ARG A 72 15.01 -2.49 -19.26
CA ARG A 72 15.93 -3.55 -18.78
C ARG A 72 15.97 -3.62 -17.25
N GLU A 73 15.98 -2.49 -16.57
CA GLU A 73 15.94 -2.43 -15.12
C GLU A 73 14.63 -2.95 -14.55
N GLU A 74 13.50 -2.56 -15.13
CA GLU A 74 12.17 -3.05 -14.74
C GLU A 74 12.04 -4.56 -14.94
N VAL A 75 12.50 -5.08 -16.08
CA VAL A 75 12.52 -6.53 -16.33
C VAL A 75 13.39 -7.26 -15.32
N LYS A 76 14.53 -6.68 -14.92
CA LYS A 76 15.36 -7.23 -13.83
C LYS A 76 14.61 -7.25 -12.50
N LYS A 77 13.92 -6.15 -12.13
CA LYS A 77 13.10 -6.06 -10.92
C LYS A 77 11.96 -7.09 -10.92
N ILE A 78 11.28 -7.28 -12.05
CA ILE A 78 10.23 -8.30 -12.20
C ILE A 78 10.84 -9.70 -11.98
N ARG A 79 11.99 -9.99 -12.60
CA ARG A 79 12.67 -11.29 -12.42
C ARG A 79 13.09 -11.55 -10.97
N THR A 80 13.53 -10.54 -10.23
CA THR A 80 13.86 -10.70 -8.80
C THR A 80 12.59 -10.95 -7.98
N LEU A 81 11.54 -10.15 -8.19
CA LEU A 81 10.26 -10.34 -7.51
C LEU A 81 9.64 -11.71 -7.79
N GLU A 82 9.74 -12.21 -9.01
CA GLU A 82 9.29 -13.56 -9.36
C GLU A 82 10.10 -14.65 -8.66
N LYS A 83 11.43 -14.48 -8.56
CA LYS A 83 12.29 -15.40 -7.80
C LYS A 83 11.93 -15.39 -6.33
N ASP A 84 11.72 -14.22 -5.74
CA ASP A 84 11.37 -14.08 -4.34
C ASP A 84 9.97 -14.64 -4.06
N ARG A 85 9.01 -14.41 -4.95
CA ARG A 85 7.69 -15.05 -4.89
C ARG A 85 7.78 -16.58 -4.95
N LYS A 86 8.62 -17.12 -5.85
CA LYS A 86 8.84 -18.57 -5.95
C LYS A 86 9.51 -19.14 -4.69
N LYS A 87 10.50 -18.43 -4.13
CA LYS A 87 11.13 -18.81 -2.86
C LYS A 87 10.13 -18.81 -1.71
N ALA A 88 9.39 -17.72 -1.52
CA ALA A 88 8.36 -17.62 -0.50
C ALA A 88 7.28 -18.70 -0.65
N HIS A 89 6.86 -19.02 -1.88
CA HIS A 89 5.94 -20.12 -2.13
C HIS A 89 6.54 -21.48 -1.75
N ASN A 90 7.81 -21.73 -2.09
CA ASN A 90 8.50 -22.96 -1.72
C ASN A 90 8.69 -23.08 -0.21
N ASP A 91 9.00 -21.98 0.49
CA ASP A 91 9.14 -21.98 1.94
C ASP A 91 7.78 -22.21 2.63
N LEU A 92 6.71 -21.59 2.14
CA LEU A 92 5.34 -21.90 2.58
C LEU A 92 4.97 -23.37 2.36
N LEU A 93 5.43 -23.99 1.27
CA LEU A 93 5.21 -25.40 1.00
C LEU A 93 6.02 -26.33 1.91
N LYS A 94 7.19 -25.89 2.40
CA LYS A 94 7.97 -26.64 3.41
C LYS A 94 7.26 -26.62 4.76
N GLU A 95 6.79 -25.44 5.19
CA GLU A 95 6.06 -25.27 6.44
C GLU A 95 4.71 -26.00 6.41
N GLU A 96 4.02 -25.96 5.26
CA GLU A 96 2.70 -26.54 5.09
C GLU A 96 2.65 -27.43 3.84
N PRO A 97 3.10 -28.69 3.94
CA PRO A 97 3.07 -29.63 2.81
C PRO A 97 1.65 -29.91 2.32
N GLY A 98 0.64 -29.67 3.16
CA GLY A 98 -0.78 -29.76 2.81
C GLY A 98 -1.28 -28.70 1.82
N LEU A 99 -0.51 -27.63 1.58
CA LEU A 99 -0.83 -26.61 0.56
C LEU A 99 -0.30 -26.98 -0.83
N LYS A 100 0.47 -28.07 -0.98
CA LYS A 100 1.04 -28.49 -2.26
C LYS A 100 -0.05 -28.65 -3.31
N GLU A 101 0.14 -27.97 -4.43
CA GLU A 101 -0.77 -28.08 -5.57
C GLU A 101 -0.68 -29.50 -6.13
N VAL A 102 -1.75 -30.27 -5.93
CA VAL A 102 -1.96 -31.51 -6.69
C VAL A 102 -2.46 -31.07 -8.07
N ARG A 103 -1.78 -31.51 -9.13
CA ARG A 103 -2.31 -31.37 -10.49
C ARG A 103 -3.58 -32.22 -10.59
N VAL A 104 -4.73 -31.58 -10.40
CA VAL A 104 -6.04 -32.22 -10.55
C VAL A 104 -6.34 -32.36 -12.03
N ARG A 105 -6.71 -33.56 -12.48
CA ARG A 105 -7.11 -33.80 -13.87
C ARG A 105 -8.47 -33.13 -14.10
N SER A 106 -8.63 -32.40 -15.20
CA SER A 106 -9.91 -31.75 -15.52
C SER A 106 -11.01 -32.82 -15.61
N GLY A 107 -11.99 -32.80 -14.68
CA GLY A 107 -13.08 -33.77 -14.60
C GLY A 107 -13.24 -34.53 -13.27
N SER A 108 -12.23 -34.53 -12.38
CA SER A 108 -12.32 -35.23 -11.07
C SER A 108 -12.84 -34.32 -9.95
N VAL A 109 -14.16 -34.10 -9.88
CA VAL A 109 -14.81 -33.27 -8.84
C VAL A 109 -14.42 -33.72 -7.41
N GLY A 110 -14.29 -35.03 -7.18
CA GLY A 110 -13.91 -35.57 -5.87
C GLY A 110 -12.50 -35.18 -5.39
N GLU A 111 -11.54 -34.96 -6.28
CA GLU A 111 -10.19 -34.51 -5.90
C GLU A 111 -10.18 -33.05 -5.45
N TYR A 112 -11.03 -32.21 -6.06
CA TYR A 112 -11.27 -30.84 -5.61
C TYR A 112 -11.93 -30.79 -4.24
N ASP A 113 -12.94 -31.64 -4.01
CA ASP A 113 -13.62 -31.71 -2.71
C ASP A 113 -12.70 -32.18 -1.59
N GLN A 114 -11.88 -33.21 -1.84
CA GLN A 114 -10.87 -33.65 -0.88
C GLN A 114 -9.86 -32.54 -0.56
N ARG A 115 -9.41 -31.77 -1.56
CA ARG A 115 -8.52 -30.62 -1.35
C ARG A 115 -9.21 -29.50 -0.58
N ALA A 116 -10.44 -29.16 -0.93
CA ALA A 116 -11.24 -28.14 -0.24
C ALA A 116 -11.47 -28.53 1.24
N ASN A 117 -11.70 -29.80 1.52
CA ASN A 117 -11.84 -30.32 2.88
C ASN A 117 -10.52 -30.27 3.66
N ARG A 118 -9.37 -30.61 3.05
CA ARG A 118 -8.05 -30.46 3.68
C ARG A 118 -7.74 -29.00 4.02
N ILE A 119 -7.95 -28.08 3.08
CA ILE A 119 -7.78 -26.63 3.31
C ILE A 119 -8.72 -26.15 4.42
N SER A 120 -9.98 -26.61 4.41
CA SER A 120 -10.96 -26.28 5.45
C SER A 120 -10.56 -26.79 6.83
N ALA A 121 -9.95 -27.97 6.91
CA ALA A 121 -9.42 -28.53 8.16
C ALA A 121 -8.24 -27.69 8.69
N MET A 122 -7.26 -27.36 7.84
CA MET A 122 -6.13 -26.49 8.23
C MET A 122 -6.62 -25.10 8.70
N LEU A 123 -7.62 -24.52 8.02
CA LEU A 123 -8.20 -23.25 8.42
C LEU A 123 -8.91 -23.32 9.78
N LYS A 124 -9.53 -24.46 10.13
CA LYS A 124 -10.14 -24.69 11.44
C LYS A 124 -9.08 -24.71 12.55
N GLU A 125 -7.95 -25.39 12.34
CA GLU A 125 -6.85 -25.42 13.30
C GLU A 125 -6.26 -24.01 13.52
N ARG A 126 -5.95 -23.27 12.44
CA ARG A 126 -5.48 -21.88 12.55
C ARG A 126 -6.45 -20.96 13.30
N ARG A 127 -7.77 -21.16 13.13
CA ARG A 127 -8.79 -20.40 13.88
C ARG A 127 -8.79 -20.76 15.38
N LYS A 128 -8.47 -22.00 15.75
CA LYS A 128 -8.30 -22.39 17.16
C LYS A 128 -7.06 -21.74 17.75
N ASP A 129 -5.92 -21.78 17.05
CA ASP A 129 -4.67 -21.16 17.49
C ASP A 129 -4.84 -19.66 17.70
N ARG A 130 -5.46 -18.96 16.74
CA ARG A 130 -5.77 -17.54 16.87
C ARG A 130 -6.65 -17.25 18.09
N LYS A 131 -7.65 -18.09 18.37
CA LYS A 131 -8.49 -17.93 19.58
C LYS A 131 -7.68 -18.17 20.85
N ARG A 132 -6.78 -19.16 20.86
CA ARG A 132 -5.89 -19.45 21.99
C ARG A 132 -4.98 -18.26 22.27
N LEU A 133 -4.28 -17.76 21.24
CA LEU A 133 -3.42 -16.56 21.34
C LEU A 133 -4.22 -15.34 21.80
N SER A 134 -5.41 -15.09 21.24
CA SER A 134 -6.25 -13.96 21.67
C SER A 134 -6.67 -14.07 23.15
N ARG A 135 -6.88 -15.27 23.68
CA ARG A 135 -7.14 -15.48 25.11
C ARG A 135 -5.89 -15.28 25.95
N GLU A 136 -4.72 -15.71 25.47
CA GLU A 136 -3.43 -15.49 26.14
C GLU A 136 -3.09 -14.00 26.19
N VAL A 137 -3.23 -13.28 25.08
CA VAL A 137 -3.12 -11.81 25.04
C VAL A 137 -4.08 -11.17 26.04
N GLY A 138 -5.37 -11.54 26.04
CA GLY A 138 -6.32 -10.99 27.01
C GLY A 138 -6.00 -11.34 28.48
N ARG A 139 -5.43 -12.52 28.74
CA ARG A 139 -4.94 -12.90 30.07
C ARG A 139 -3.74 -12.05 30.49
N LEU A 140 -2.79 -11.84 29.60
CA LEU A 140 -1.60 -11.03 29.84
C LEU A 140 -1.97 -9.55 30.02
N GLU A 141 -2.88 -9.02 29.20
CA GLU A 141 -3.43 -7.66 29.36
C GLU A 141 -4.14 -7.50 30.72
N ALA A 142 -4.92 -8.51 31.13
CA ALA A 142 -5.57 -8.51 32.46
C ALA A 142 -4.54 -8.59 33.60
N PHE A 143 -3.46 -9.35 33.42
CA PHE A 143 -2.35 -9.41 34.36
C PHE A 143 -1.64 -8.06 34.49
N LEU A 144 -1.37 -7.40 33.36
CA LEU A 144 -0.71 -6.10 33.30
C LEU A 144 -1.57 -4.96 33.89
N LYS A 145 -2.89 -5.04 33.74
CA LYS A 145 -3.85 -4.03 34.23
C LYS A 145 -4.08 -4.07 35.75
N GLY A 146 -3.35 -4.92 36.46
CA GLY A 146 -3.58 -5.29 37.85
C GLY A 146 -4.23 -6.66 37.87
N GLY A 147 -3.41 -7.68 38.09
CA GLY A 147 -3.75 -9.10 37.97
C GLY A 147 -4.95 -9.56 38.78
N PRO A 148 -5.32 -10.85 38.68
CA PRO A 148 -6.56 -11.36 39.26
C PRO A 148 -6.58 -11.02 40.76
N LYS A 149 -7.36 -10.02 41.14
CA LYS A 149 -7.77 -9.86 42.53
C LYS A 149 -8.44 -11.19 42.89
N HIS A 150 -7.77 -12.00 43.69
CA HIS A 150 -8.35 -13.20 44.27
C HIS A 150 -9.69 -12.80 44.88
N GLY A 151 -10.76 -13.45 44.42
CA GLY A 151 -12.11 -13.18 44.90
C GLY A 151 -13.11 -13.34 43.79
N GLY A 152 -13.72 -14.52 43.74
CA GLY A 152 -14.98 -14.72 43.05
C GLY A 152 -16.02 -13.75 43.63
N GLY A 153 -16.11 -12.56 43.07
CA GLY A 153 -17.24 -11.68 43.24
C GLY A 153 -18.42 -12.36 42.57
N ARG A 154 -19.30 -12.96 43.37
CA ARG A 154 -20.60 -13.48 42.96
C ARG A 154 -21.20 -12.47 41.97
N ARG A 155 -21.51 -12.93 40.76
CA ARG A 155 -22.35 -12.17 39.84
C ARG A 155 -23.70 -12.05 40.54
N GLN A 156 -23.90 -10.94 41.22
CA GLN A 156 -25.20 -10.58 41.73
C GLN A 156 -26.04 -10.31 40.49
N ASP A 157 -26.95 -11.23 40.20
CA ASP A 157 -28.00 -11.09 39.20
C ASP A 157 -28.87 -9.89 39.60
N GLY A 158 -28.40 -8.69 39.26
CA GLY A 158 -29.19 -7.47 39.28
C GLY A 158 -30.10 -7.44 38.04
N PRO A 159 -31.34 -6.97 38.18
CA PRO A 159 -32.31 -6.97 37.09
C PRO A 159 -31.75 -6.18 35.91
N ARG A 160 -31.90 -6.72 34.70
CA ARG A 160 -31.51 -6.11 33.42
C ARG A 160 -32.22 -4.76 33.25
N GLY A 161 -31.64 -3.70 33.81
CA GLY A 161 -31.98 -2.31 33.56
C GLY A 161 -31.07 -1.76 32.46
N GLY A 162 -31.66 -1.37 31.34
CA GLY A 162 -30.95 -0.68 30.26
C GLY A 162 -30.33 0.61 30.76
N GLY A 163 -29.01 0.67 30.78
CA GLY A 163 -28.27 1.85 31.22
C GLY A 163 -26.90 1.88 30.57
N ARG A 164 -26.77 2.66 29.50
CA ARG A 164 -25.52 2.93 28.81
C ARG A 164 -24.68 3.87 29.70
N GLY A 165 -24.02 3.31 30.71
CA GLY A 165 -23.24 4.09 31.67
C GLY A 165 -22.37 3.19 32.53
N GLY A 166 -21.20 2.79 32.02
CA GLY A 166 -20.12 2.37 32.92
C GLY A 166 -19.78 3.51 33.89
N PRO A 167 -19.15 3.22 35.05
CA PRO A 167 -18.86 4.23 36.06
C PRO A 167 -18.14 5.40 35.40
N ARG A 168 -18.82 6.55 35.34
CA ARG A 168 -18.22 7.79 34.88
C ARG A 168 -17.08 8.06 35.85
N ARG A 169 -15.83 8.03 35.35
CA ARG A 169 -14.68 8.53 36.11
C ARG A 169 -15.05 9.93 36.63
N PRO A 170 -14.69 10.28 37.87
CA PRO A 170 -14.94 11.62 38.39
C PRO A 170 -14.40 12.61 37.36
N ARG A 171 -15.25 13.54 36.93
CA ARG A 171 -14.84 14.60 36.02
C ARG A 171 -13.91 15.49 36.83
N VAL A 172 -12.62 15.37 36.55
CA VAL A 172 -11.61 16.22 37.17
C VAL A 172 -11.70 17.60 36.51
N ASP A 173 -11.82 18.65 37.32
CA ASP A 173 -11.89 20.02 36.82
C ASP A 173 -10.51 20.47 36.33
N VAL A 174 -10.35 20.50 35.01
CA VAL A 174 -9.05 20.70 34.36
C VAL A 174 -8.47 22.11 34.61
N LYS A 175 -9.32 23.08 34.95
CA LYS A 175 -8.88 24.43 35.35
C LYS A 175 -8.10 24.40 36.68
N GLU A 176 -8.66 23.75 37.70
CA GLU A 176 -8.03 23.61 39.01
C GLU A 176 -6.73 22.79 38.90
N VAL A 177 -6.77 21.70 38.14
CA VAL A 177 -5.58 20.89 37.86
C VAL A 177 -4.48 21.69 37.15
N ARG A 178 -4.85 22.58 36.23
CA ARG A 178 -3.91 23.43 35.52
C ARG A 178 -3.28 24.48 36.43
N GLU A 179 -4.06 25.11 37.30
CA GLU A 179 -3.55 26.06 38.31
C GLU A 179 -2.62 25.34 39.30
N ARG A 180 -3.01 24.15 39.77
CA ARG A 180 -2.20 23.31 40.67
C ARG A 180 -0.91 22.83 40.01
N ALA A 181 -0.94 22.54 38.71
CA ALA A 181 0.25 22.20 37.95
C ALA A 181 1.18 23.40 37.74
N GLN A 182 0.64 24.61 37.52
CA GLN A 182 1.42 25.84 37.42
C GLN A 182 2.04 26.25 38.76
N SER A 183 1.34 26.00 39.87
CA SER A 183 1.82 26.28 41.22
C SER A 183 2.81 25.23 41.75
N GLY A 184 3.18 24.22 40.94
CA GLY A 184 4.13 23.17 41.32
C GLY A 184 3.57 22.13 42.33
N GLY A 185 2.26 22.01 42.44
CA GLY A 185 1.61 21.02 43.31
C GLY A 185 1.73 19.59 42.76
N THR A 186 1.51 18.59 43.63
CA THR A 186 1.48 17.19 43.22
C THR A 186 0.23 16.87 42.40
N LEU A 187 0.40 16.14 41.29
CA LEU A 187 -0.67 15.75 40.36
C LEU A 187 -0.93 14.24 40.45
N SER A 188 -2.20 13.83 40.48
CA SER A 188 -2.57 12.42 40.40
C SER A 188 -2.55 11.92 38.94
N LEU A 189 -2.46 10.61 38.73
CA LEU A 189 -2.46 10.02 37.39
C LEU A 189 -3.75 10.30 36.60
N SER A 190 -4.87 10.50 37.31
CA SER A 190 -6.13 10.97 36.70
C SER A 190 -6.04 12.40 36.20
N ASP A 191 -5.37 13.29 36.94
CA ASP A 191 -5.22 14.70 36.61
C ASP A 191 -4.27 14.88 35.42
N LEU A 192 -3.20 14.09 35.39
CA LEU A 192 -2.24 14.04 34.29
C LEU A 192 -2.91 13.52 33.01
N GLY A 193 -3.75 12.50 33.11
CA GLY A 193 -4.57 12.02 31.99
C GLY A 193 -5.57 13.05 31.48
N ALA A 194 -6.21 13.81 32.39
CA ALA A 194 -7.16 14.86 32.03
C ALA A 194 -6.48 16.04 31.31
N LEU A 195 -5.29 16.45 31.76
CA LEU A 195 -4.49 17.48 31.07
C LEU A 195 -4.04 17.02 29.68
N LEU A 196 -3.60 15.77 29.54
CA LEU A 196 -3.19 15.22 28.25
C LEU A 196 -4.34 15.10 27.24
N ASP A 197 -5.53 14.68 27.71
CA ASP A 197 -6.72 14.60 26.87
C ASP A 197 -7.21 15.98 26.38
N GLN A 198 -6.89 17.06 27.12
CA GLN A 198 -7.35 18.43 26.83
C GLN A 198 -6.28 19.37 26.26
N GLY A 199 -5.03 18.93 26.09
CA GLY A 199 -4.01 19.70 25.36
C GLY A 199 -2.80 20.18 26.18
N GLY A 200 -2.51 19.60 27.34
CA GLY A 200 -1.25 19.79 28.07
C GLY A 200 -1.14 21.09 28.89
N LEU A 201 0.06 21.33 29.44
CA LEU A 201 0.34 22.46 30.31
C LEU A 201 0.43 23.79 29.54
N PRO A 202 -0.04 24.90 30.11
CA PRO A 202 0.15 26.24 29.56
C PRO A 202 1.64 26.59 29.45
N GLY A 203 2.14 26.74 28.23
CA GLY A 203 3.52 27.14 27.95
C GLY A 203 4.22 26.22 26.93
N ALA A 204 3.74 24.97 26.77
CA ALA A 204 4.16 24.10 25.69
C ALA A 204 3.34 24.41 24.42
N LYS A 205 3.55 25.58 23.82
CA LYS A 205 2.96 25.88 22.50
C LYS A 205 3.59 24.96 21.46
N LYS A 206 2.82 23.98 20.97
CA LYS A 206 2.90 23.55 19.58
C LYS A 206 1.63 24.05 18.91
N ASP A 207 1.81 24.93 17.93
CA ASP A 207 0.74 25.40 17.07
C ASP A 207 0.06 24.20 16.40
N ASP A 208 -1.20 23.96 16.74
CA ASP A 208 -2.13 23.23 15.88
C ASP A 208 -3.57 23.57 16.27
N GLN A 209 -4.32 24.03 15.27
CA GLN A 209 -5.74 24.37 15.31
C GLN A 209 -6.60 23.25 15.92
N PRO A 210 -7.75 23.55 16.56
CA PRO A 210 -8.63 22.55 17.14
C PRO A 210 -9.22 21.64 16.04
N SER A 211 -8.61 20.48 15.83
CA SER A 211 -9.18 19.46 14.94
C SER A 211 -10.47 18.92 15.55
N LYS A 212 -11.61 19.30 14.97
CA LYS A 212 -12.89 18.62 15.20
C LYS A 212 -12.70 17.16 14.78
N ARG A 213 -12.50 16.26 15.75
CA ARG A 213 -12.46 14.81 15.51
C ARG A 213 -13.84 14.34 15.03
N HIS A 214 -14.03 14.35 13.71
CA HIS A 214 -15.10 13.58 13.08
C HIS A 214 -14.85 12.11 13.39
N ARG A 215 -15.68 11.50 14.23
CA ARG A 215 -15.73 10.03 14.37
C ARG A 215 -16.17 9.47 13.02
N HIS A 216 -15.22 9.06 12.20
CA HIS A 216 -15.50 8.22 11.04
C HIS A 216 -16.06 6.89 11.56
N LYS A 217 -17.39 6.76 11.58
CA LYS A 217 -18.03 5.45 11.71
C LYS A 217 -17.68 4.71 10.43
N THR A 218 -16.80 3.71 10.54
CA THR A 218 -16.53 2.82 9.42
C THR A 218 -17.82 2.08 9.07
N GLU A 219 -18.12 2.01 7.77
CA GLU A 219 -19.32 1.42 7.19
C GLU A 219 -19.59 -0.01 7.68
N ARG A 220 -18.54 -0.73 8.09
CA ARG A 220 -18.60 -2.05 8.75
C ARG A 220 -19.42 -2.06 10.04
N GLN A 221 -19.41 -1.00 10.85
CA GLN A 221 -20.21 -0.94 12.08
C GLN A 221 -21.69 -0.64 11.82
N ALA A 222 -22.02 0.06 10.73
CA ALA A 222 -23.40 0.26 10.28
C ALA A 222 -23.99 -1.04 9.70
N ALA A 223 -23.21 -1.77 8.91
CA ALA A 223 -23.61 -3.07 8.33
C ALA A 223 -23.82 -4.16 9.40
N SER A 224 -23.04 -4.15 10.49
CA SER A 224 -23.21 -5.11 11.60
C SER A 224 -24.52 -4.97 12.35
N ARG A 225 -25.11 -3.76 12.41
CA ARG A 225 -26.38 -3.53 13.12
C ARG A 225 -27.60 -3.97 12.31
N ARG A 226 -27.51 -3.99 10.98
CA ARG A 226 -28.59 -4.45 10.10
C ARG A 226 -28.73 -5.98 10.04
N ARG A 227 -27.76 -6.74 10.56
CA ARG A 227 -27.79 -8.22 10.58
C ARG A 227 -28.38 -8.81 11.86
N THR A 228 -28.65 -7.99 12.88
CA THR A 228 -29.20 -8.44 14.17
C THR A 228 -30.74 -8.48 14.24
N ASP A 229 -31.43 -7.97 13.21
CA ASP A 229 -32.91 -8.00 13.14
C ASP A 229 -33.48 -9.20 12.37
N LEU A 230 -32.65 -10.18 12.02
CA LEU A 230 -33.15 -11.51 11.64
C LEU A 230 -33.40 -12.30 12.93
N LYS A 231 -34.58 -12.10 13.52
CA LYS A 231 -35.12 -13.03 14.52
C LYS A 231 -35.26 -14.40 13.85
N GLN A 232 -34.25 -15.26 14.01
CA GLN A 232 -34.38 -16.69 13.74
C GLN A 232 -35.49 -17.22 14.65
N ARG A 233 -36.68 -17.38 14.08
CA ARG A 233 -37.84 -17.96 14.75
C ARG A 233 -37.56 -19.45 14.93
N ARG A 234 -36.87 -19.78 16.03
CA ARG A 234 -36.72 -21.18 16.48
C ARG A 234 -38.14 -21.73 16.65
N GLY A 235 -38.47 -22.79 15.92
CA GLY A 235 -39.80 -23.39 15.94
C GLY A 235 -40.32 -23.61 17.37
N LYS A 236 -41.63 -23.46 17.57
CA LYS A 236 -42.28 -23.76 18.85
C LYS A 236 -41.86 -25.19 19.25
N ARG A 237 -41.18 -25.34 20.39
CA ARG A 237 -41.00 -26.65 21.01
C ARG A 237 -42.40 -27.20 21.31
N GLY A 238 -42.81 -28.24 20.59
CA GLY A 238 -44.04 -28.96 20.87
C GLY A 238 -44.01 -29.45 22.30
N LYS A 239 -45.13 -29.26 23.03
CA LYS A 239 -45.35 -30.01 24.26
C LYS A 239 -45.53 -31.48 23.84
N GLY A 240 -44.60 -32.34 24.22
CA GLY A 240 -44.78 -33.79 24.09
C GLY A 240 -46.00 -34.25 24.89
N PRO A 241 -46.55 -35.45 24.59
CA PRO A 241 -47.76 -35.94 25.23
C PRO A 241 -47.51 -36.10 26.74
N ARG A 242 -48.44 -35.59 27.55
CA ARG A 242 -48.47 -35.85 28.99
C ARG A 242 -48.87 -37.31 29.18
N SER A 243 -48.03 -38.10 29.83
CA SER A 243 -48.42 -39.41 30.33
C SER A 243 -49.53 -39.23 31.38
N PRO A 244 -50.54 -40.13 31.43
CA PRO A 244 -51.54 -40.14 32.49
C PRO A 244 -50.84 -40.35 33.84
N ARG A 245 -51.32 -39.64 34.86
CA ARG A 245 -50.96 -39.91 36.26
C ARG A 245 -51.90 -41.02 36.76
N GLU A 246 -51.31 -42.08 37.30
CA GLU A 246 -51.93 -42.94 38.30
C GLU A 246 -51.72 -42.32 39.69
#